data_AF-A0A9W8V8P6-F1
#
_entry.id   AF-A0A9W8V8P6-F1
#
_cell.length_a   1.000
_cell.length_b   1.000
_cell.length_c   1.000
_cell.angle_alpha   90.00
_cell.angle_beta   90.00
_cell.angle_gamma   90.00
#
_symmetry.space_group_name_H-M   'P 1'
#
loop_
_entity.id
_entity.type
_entity.pdbx_description
1 polymer ?
#
loop_
_entity_poly.entity_id
_entity_poly.type
_entity_poly.pdbx_seq_one_letter_code
_entity_poly.pdbx_strand_id
1 'polypeptide(L)'
;MGPYSTAEHHILQHPANPVAETKYTTASDKEWARKYAPISNIIVHSFVADDGLTHANFDSAFMPLDADDALRMSELAVPANNRHWRLEFEADCENWFNTEVANVTLAAWKSYPSVVQASHCKPLSGRGISENVDSTFSAKFSGERAPLIIGEMKRNLISATAWQTGNILGQGSQMKLSRELRGYVLADIKVRHD
;
A
#
# COMPACT_ATOMS: atom_id res chain seq x y z
N MET A 1 -11.47 -31.98 7.19
CA MET A 1 -10.95 -30.64 7.55
C MET A 1 -11.10 -29.78 6.31
N GLY A 2 -11.83 -28.66 6.40
CA GLY A 2 -12.10 -27.81 5.23
C GLY A 2 -10.83 -27.12 4.71
N PRO A 3 -10.86 -26.48 3.52
CA PRO A 3 -9.71 -25.79 2.94
C PRO A 3 -9.32 -24.49 3.65
N TYR A 4 -9.96 -24.20 4.78
CA TYR A 4 -9.84 -22.93 5.48
C TYR A 4 -8.76 -23.01 6.55
N SER A 5 -7.86 -22.03 6.55
CA SER A 5 -6.95 -21.75 7.65
C SER A 5 -7.24 -20.34 8.19
N THR A 6 -6.51 -19.89 9.21
CA THR A 6 -6.68 -18.54 9.76
C THR A 6 -6.06 -17.50 8.83
N ALA A 7 -6.55 -16.26 8.91
CA ALA A 7 -5.94 -15.13 8.20
C ALA A 7 -4.47 -14.96 8.60
N GLU A 8 -4.15 -15.15 9.88
CA GLU A 8 -2.78 -15.17 10.40
C GLU A 8 -1.87 -16.14 9.64
N HIS A 9 -2.32 -17.39 9.45
CA HIS A 9 -1.53 -18.42 8.77
C HIS A 9 -1.12 -17.99 7.36
N HIS A 10 -2.02 -17.33 6.63
CA HIS A 10 -1.74 -16.86 5.27
C HIS A 10 -1.01 -15.52 5.24
N ILE A 11 -1.28 -14.58 6.16
CA ILE A 11 -0.60 -13.28 6.25
C ILE A 11 0.88 -13.44 6.59
N LEU A 12 1.22 -14.43 7.44
CA LEU A 12 2.62 -14.73 7.81
C LEU A 12 3.42 -15.43 6.70
N GLN A 13 2.82 -15.68 5.54
CA GLN A 13 3.48 -16.30 4.40
C GLN A 13 3.78 -15.27 3.30
N HIS A 14 4.84 -15.54 2.53
CA HIS A 14 5.10 -14.79 1.31
C HIS A 14 4.23 -15.30 0.16
N PRO A 15 3.81 -14.43 -0.78
CA PRO A 15 3.25 -14.86 -2.06
C PRO A 15 4.15 -15.89 -2.74
N ALA A 16 3.59 -17.03 -3.14
CA ALA A 16 4.33 -18.14 -3.74
C ALA A 16 4.17 -18.26 -5.27
N ASN A 17 3.21 -17.52 -5.85
CA ASN A 17 2.94 -17.57 -7.28
C ASN A 17 4.10 -16.94 -8.08
N PRO A 18 4.59 -17.60 -9.14
CA PRO A 18 5.73 -17.11 -9.91
C PRO A 18 5.43 -15.79 -10.63
N VAL A 19 6.42 -14.90 -10.63
CA VAL A 19 6.35 -13.56 -11.23
C VAL A 19 7.45 -13.40 -12.28
N ALA A 20 7.05 -13.07 -13.51
CA ALA A 20 7.94 -12.61 -14.57
C ALA A 20 7.96 -11.07 -14.60
N GLU A 21 9.05 -10.47 -14.11
CA GLU A 21 9.25 -9.02 -14.08
C GLU A 21 9.91 -8.52 -15.37
N THR A 22 9.24 -7.63 -16.12
CA THR A 22 9.77 -7.11 -17.39
C THR A 22 10.67 -5.88 -17.26
N LYS A 23 10.84 -5.33 -16.05
CA LYS A 23 11.70 -4.18 -15.71
C LYS A 23 11.26 -2.84 -16.32
N TYR A 24 10.06 -2.73 -16.91
CA TYR A 24 9.59 -1.43 -17.35
C TYR A 24 9.39 -0.50 -16.15
N THR A 25 9.72 0.77 -16.34
CA THR A 25 9.60 1.81 -15.31
C THR A 25 8.52 2.78 -15.70
N THR A 26 7.65 3.14 -14.76
CA THR A 26 6.72 4.25 -14.90
C THR A 26 7.24 5.48 -14.15
N ALA A 27 6.76 6.65 -14.56
CA ALA A 27 7.18 7.93 -13.99
C ALA A 27 6.13 8.50 -13.02
N SER A 28 6.58 9.38 -12.14
CA SER A 28 5.74 10.29 -11.36
C SER A 28 5.96 11.71 -11.88
N ASP A 29 4.92 12.35 -12.44
CA ASP A 29 4.94 13.76 -12.85
C ASP A 29 3.53 14.35 -12.93
N LYS A 30 2.66 13.97 -11.98
CA LYS A 30 1.30 14.51 -11.95
C LYS A 30 1.34 16.02 -11.70
N GLU A 31 0.69 16.79 -12.56
CA GLU A 31 0.77 18.27 -12.53
C GLU A 31 0.32 18.83 -11.18
N TRP A 32 -0.76 18.28 -10.62
CA TRP A 32 -1.31 18.69 -9.32
C TRP A 32 -0.31 18.50 -8.16
N ALA A 33 0.64 17.59 -8.27
CA ALA A 33 1.62 17.29 -7.22
C ALA A 33 2.73 18.35 -7.15
N ARG A 34 2.94 19.13 -8.21
CA ARG A 34 4.04 20.13 -8.30
C ARG A 34 3.94 21.25 -7.27
N LYS A 35 2.74 21.52 -6.75
CA LYS A 35 2.48 22.53 -5.72
C LYS A 35 2.93 22.12 -4.31
N TYR A 36 3.19 20.84 -4.07
CA TYR A 36 3.64 20.35 -2.77
C TYR A 36 5.16 20.39 -2.68
N ALA A 37 5.66 20.75 -1.50
CA ALA A 37 7.08 20.60 -1.19
C ALA A 37 7.47 19.12 -1.18
N PRO A 38 8.68 18.73 -1.60
CA PRO A 38 9.14 17.36 -1.46
C PRO A 38 9.25 16.95 0.02
N ILE A 39 9.35 15.65 0.29
CA ILE A 39 9.61 15.14 1.64
C ILE A 39 11.09 15.44 1.96
N SER A 40 11.35 16.08 3.09
CA SER A 40 12.72 16.45 3.52
C SER A 40 13.26 15.57 4.64
N ASN A 41 12.38 15.06 5.50
CA ASN A 41 12.73 14.14 6.59
C ASN A 41 12.13 12.79 6.26
N ILE A 42 12.98 11.84 5.87
CA ILE A 42 12.55 10.49 5.48
C ILE A 42 12.85 9.55 6.64
N ILE A 43 11.83 8.77 7.02
CA ILE A 43 12.00 7.60 7.87
C ILE A 43 11.63 6.40 6.97
N VAL A 44 12.60 5.53 6.71
CA VAL A 44 12.41 4.33 5.88
C VAL A 44 12.41 3.11 6.77
N HIS A 45 11.36 2.30 6.66
CA HIS A 45 11.17 1.07 7.44
C HIS A 45 11.53 -0.20 6.66
N SER A 46 12.01 -0.07 5.43
CA SER A 46 12.51 -1.16 4.59
C SER A 46 13.94 -0.87 4.12
N PHE A 47 14.79 -1.89 4.16
CA PHE A 47 16.17 -1.77 3.70
C PHE A 47 16.62 -3.01 2.94
N VAL A 48 17.52 -2.82 1.98
CA VAL A 48 18.22 -3.95 1.35
C VAL A 48 19.50 -4.14 2.15
N ALA A 49 19.66 -5.30 2.78
CA ALA A 49 20.84 -5.61 3.56
C ALA A 49 21.99 -6.11 2.68
N ASP A 50 23.18 -6.31 3.28
CA ASP A 50 24.38 -6.77 2.57
C ASP A 50 24.22 -8.17 1.95
N ASP A 51 23.24 -8.95 2.41
CA ASP A 51 22.86 -10.25 1.84
C ASP A 51 22.05 -10.12 0.53
N GLY A 52 21.70 -8.91 0.12
CA GLY A 52 20.87 -8.61 -1.04
C GLY A 52 19.38 -8.86 -0.82
N LEU A 53 18.95 -9.20 0.40
CA LEU A 53 17.56 -9.40 0.76
C LEU A 53 16.93 -8.08 1.22
N THR A 54 15.64 -7.94 0.94
CA THR A 54 14.83 -6.83 1.45
C THR A 54 14.30 -7.19 2.82
N HIS A 55 14.70 -6.44 3.82
CA HIS A 55 14.21 -6.52 5.19
C HIS A 55 13.24 -5.36 5.46
N ALA A 56 12.29 -5.57 6.36
CA ALA A 56 11.42 -4.50 6.82
C ALA A 56 11.15 -4.63 8.32
N ASN A 57 11.16 -3.50 9.02
CA ASN A 57 10.79 -3.40 10.43
C ASN A 57 9.86 -2.21 10.63
N PHE A 58 8.62 -2.52 10.99
CA PHE A 58 7.57 -1.55 11.26
C PHE A 58 7.17 -1.50 12.75
N ASP A 59 7.90 -2.17 13.64
CA ASP A 59 7.59 -2.21 15.09
C ASP A 59 7.63 -0.82 15.73
N SER A 60 8.47 0.08 15.21
CA SER A 60 8.53 1.48 15.64
C SER A 60 7.60 2.41 14.85
N ALA A 61 7.03 1.92 13.74
CA ALA A 61 6.11 2.67 12.88
C ALA A 61 4.64 2.49 13.30
N PHE A 62 4.30 1.31 13.80
CA PHE A 62 2.95 0.93 14.18
C PHE A 62 2.82 0.77 15.69
N MET A 63 1.57 0.83 16.16
CA MET A 63 1.26 0.47 17.54
C MET A 63 1.43 -1.04 17.73
N PRO A 64 1.68 -1.51 18.96
CA PRO A 64 1.67 -2.94 19.26
C PRO A 64 0.34 -3.59 18.85
N LEU A 65 0.36 -4.90 18.64
CA LEU A 65 -0.86 -5.67 18.42
C LEU A 65 -1.74 -5.62 19.67
N ASP A 66 -3.00 -5.26 19.47
CA ASP A 66 -4.05 -5.23 20.48
C ASP A 66 -4.92 -6.49 20.42
N ALA A 67 -5.84 -6.64 21.38
CA ALA A 67 -6.75 -7.79 21.44
C ALA A 67 -7.63 -7.94 20.18
N ASP A 68 -7.98 -6.83 19.53
CA ASP A 68 -8.76 -6.83 18.29
C ASP A 68 -7.97 -7.41 17.11
N ASP A 69 -6.63 -7.31 17.11
CA ASP A 69 -5.79 -7.95 16.11
C ASP A 69 -5.91 -9.47 16.20
N ALA A 70 -5.97 -10.04 17.41
CA ALA A 70 -6.17 -11.49 17.59
C ALA A 70 -7.51 -11.94 16.99
N LEU A 71 -8.57 -11.13 17.11
CA LEU A 71 -9.87 -11.42 16.48
C LEU A 71 -9.75 -11.43 14.95
N ARG A 72 -9.12 -10.40 14.37
CA ARG A 72 -8.88 -10.32 12.91
C ARG A 72 -8.03 -11.48 12.41
N MET A 73 -6.95 -11.79 13.11
CA MET A 73 -6.03 -12.88 12.78
C MET A 73 -6.70 -14.25 12.82
N SER A 74 -7.72 -14.44 13.66
CA SER A 74 -8.49 -15.68 13.77
C SER A 74 -9.56 -15.89 12.68
N GLU A 75 -9.85 -14.86 11.86
CA GLU A 75 -10.82 -14.99 10.76
C GLU A 75 -10.42 -16.10 9.79
N LEU A 76 -11.41 -16.76 9.20
CA LEU A 76 -11.15 -17.78 8.20
C LEU A 76 -10.74 -17.15 6.88
N ALA A 77 -9.66 -17.66 6.31
CA ALA A 77 -9.10 -17.23 5.05
C ALA A 77 -8.78 -18.43 4.16
N VAL A 78 -8.59 -18.15 2.87
CA VAL A 78 -8.13 -19.09 1.85
C VAL A 78 -6.92 -18.49 1.15
N PRO A 79 -6.00 -19.33 0.64
CA PRO A 79 -4.85 -18.82 -0.10
C PRO A 79 -5.28 -18.26 -1.46
N ALA A 80 -4.41 -17.45 -2.07
CA ALA A 80 -4.55 -17.09 -3.47
C ALA A 80 -4.49 -18.36 -4.36
N ASN A 81 -5.29 -18.38 -5.42
CA ASN A 81 -5.24 -19.48 -6.39
C ASN A 81 -3.89 -19.49 -7.13
N ASN A 82 -3.41 -20.68 -7.50
CA ASN A 82 -2.18 -20.80 -8.27
C ASN A 82 -2.29 -20.07 -9.62
N ARG A 83 -1.34 -19.16 -9.90
CA ARG A 83 -1.28 -18.35 -11.13
C ARG A 83 0.17 -18.04 -11.51
N HIS A 84 0.38 -17.72 -12.78
CA HIS A 84 1.63 -17.14 -13.27
C HIS A 84 1.38 -15.68 -13.61
N TRP A 85 2.24 -14.80 -13.10
CA TRP A 85 2.15 -13.37 -13.33
C TRP A 85 3.20 -12.91 -14.34
N ARG A 86 2.81 -12.06 -15.27
CA ARG A 86 3.73 -11.26 -16.07
C ARG A 86 3.41 -9.81 -15.77
N LEU A 87 4.32 -9.12 -15.12
CA LEU A 87 4.14 -7.71 -14.78
C LEU A 87 4.71 -6.91 -15.94
N GLU A 88 3.85 -6.25 -16.73
CA GLU A 88 4.25 -5.42 -17.86
C GLU A 88 3.84 -3.95 -17.66
N PHE A 89 2.68 -3.70 -17.06
CA PHE A 89 2.13 -2.38 -16.77
C PHE A 89 1.81 -2.21 -15.27
N GLU A 90 1.47 -0.99 -14.86
CA GLU A 90 1.03 -0.70 -13.48
C GLU A 90 -0.21 -1.52 -13.11
N ALA A 91 -1.15 -1.72 -14.04
CA ALA A 91 -2.35 -2.51 -13.83
C ALA A 91 -2.06 -3.99 -13.51
N ASP A 92 -0.98 -4.55 -14.06
CA ASP A 92 -0.57 -5.93 -13.73
C ASP A 92 -0.05 -6.00 -12.29
N CYS A 93 0.72 -4.99 -11.87
CA CYS A 93 1.21 -4.86 -10.50
C CYS A 93 0.04 -4.67 -9.51
N GLU A 94 -0.95 -3.87 -9.87
CA GLU A 94 -2.18 -3.70 -9.08
C GLU A 94 -2.93 -5.03 -8.93
N ASN A 95 -3.16 -5.72 -10.04
CA ASN A 95 -3.89 -6.99 -10.03
C ASN A 95 -3.15 -8.07 -9.23
N TRP A 96 -1.82 -8.12 -9.35
CA TRP A 96 -0.96 -8.98 -8.53
C TRP A 96 -1.09 -8.62 -7.05
N PHE A 97 -0.93 -7.35 -6.68
CA PHE A 97 -1.02 -6.92 -5.27
C PHE A 97 -2.39 -7.25 -4.68
N ASN A 98 -3.46 -6.97 -5.42
CA ASN A 98 -4.82 -7.24 -4.96
C ASN A 98 -5.06 -8.74 -4.78
N THR A 99 -4.56 -9.57 -5.70
CA THR A 99 -4.76 -11.02 -5.65
C THR A 99 -3.92 -11.69 -4.56
N GLU A 100 -2.63 -11.36 -4.49
CA GLU A 100 -1.65 -12.08 -3.68
C GLU A 100 -1.49 -11.51 -2.27
N VAL A 101 -1.79 -10.21 -2.08
CA VAL A 101 -1.56 -9.50 -0.81
C VAL A 101 -2.88 -9.00 -0.21
N ALA A 102 -3.60 -8.14 -0.94
CA ALA A 102 -4.79 -7.48 -0.39
C ALA A 102 -5.91 -8.47 -0.09
N ASN A 103 -6.24 -9.40 -0.99
CA ASN A 103 -7.29 -10.40 -0.79
C ASN A 103 -7.05 -11.26 0.46
N VAL A 104 -5.81 -11.71 0.65
CA VAL A 104 -5.42 -12.51 1.82
C VAL A 104 -5.55 -11.67 3.09
N THR A 105 -5.05 -10.44 3.06
CA THR A 105 -5.08 -9.52 4.20
C THR A 105 -6.51 -9.11 4.57
N LEU A 106 -7.35 -8.80 3.58
CA LEU A 106 -8.73 -8.36 3.77
C LEU A 106 -9.62 -9.42 4.40
N ALA A 107 -9.26 -10.70 4.30
CA ALA A 107 -9.96 -11.76 5.03
C ALA A 107 -9.91 -11.52 6.55
N ALA A 108 -8.80 -10.99 7.08
CA ALA A 108 -8.68 -10.62 8.50
C ALA A 108 -9.60 -9.44 8.88
N TRP A 109 -9.88 -8.57 7.91
CA TRP A 109 -10.68 -7.36 8.09
C TRP A 109 -12.12 -7.53 7.62
N LYS A 110 -12.63 -8.76 7.63
CA LYS A 110 -14.01 -9.05 7.23
C LYS A 110 -15.02 -8.49 8.23
N SER A 111 -14.74 -8.62 9.53
CA SER A 111 -15.72 -8.33 10.59
C SER A 111 -15.27 -7.26 11.60
N TYR A 112 -13.96 -7.04 11.81
CA TYR A 112 -13.46 -6.29 12.96
C TYR A 112 -12.48 -5.12 12.63
N PRO A 113 -12.95 -3.99 12.07
CA PRO A 113 -14.21 -3.78 11.38
C PRO A 113 -14.16 -4.33 9.95
N SER A 114 -15.32 -4.37 9.29
CA SER A 114 -15.39 -4.70 7.86
C SER A 114 -14.73 -3.61 7.01
N VAL A 115 -13.66 -3.97 6.30
CA VAL A 115 -12.96 -3.10 5.36
C VAL A 115 -13.46 -3.34 3.94
N VAL A 116 -13.75 -2.24 3.24
CA VAL A 116 -14.13 -2.23 1.84
C VAL A 116 -12.98 -1.69 1.00
N GLN A 117 -12.62 -2.44 -0.02
CA GLN A 117 -11.73 -1.99 -1.09
C GLN A 117 -12.54 -1.46 -2.28
N ALA A 118 -12.07 -0.36 -2.88
CA ALA A 118 -12.53 0.14 -4.16
C ALA A 118 -11.31 0.46 -5.05
N SER A 119 -11.36 0.05 -6.32
CA SER A 119 -10.31 0.34 -7.31
C SER A 119 -10.71 1.48 -8.25
N HIS A 120 -9.72 2.24 -8.71
CA HIS A 120 -9.86 3.35 -9.66
C HIS A 120 -11.00 4.34 -9.33
N CYS A 121 -11.16 4.64 -8.04
CA CYS A 121 -12.21 5.53 -7.56
C CYS A 121 -11.63 6.86 -7.11
N LYS A 122 -12.50 7.86 -6.94
CA LYS A 122 -12.12 9.06 -6.22
C LYS A 122 -11.79 8.69 -4.77
N PRO A 123 -10.76 9.31 -4.17
CA PRO A 123 -10.47 9.11 -2.76
C PRO A 123 -11.66 9.56 -1.90
N LEU A 124 -11.87 8.89 -0.77
CA LEU A 124 -12.88 9.24 0.22
C LEU A 124 -12.43 10.47 1.02
N SER A 125 -12.37 11.63 0.38
CA SER A 125 -11.99 12.89 1.01
C SER A 125 -13.14 13.89 1.01
N GLY A 126 -13.24 14.71 2.07
CA GLY A 126 -14.18 15.85 2.12
C GLY A 126 -13.88 16.96 1.10
N ARG A 127 -12.74 16.87 0.39
CA ARG A 127 -12.36 17.76 -0.71
C ARG A 127 -12.53 17.05 -2.05
N GLY A 128 -12.91 17.79 -3.08
CA GLY A 128 -12.93 17.30 -4.46
C GLY A 128 -11.51 17.17 -5.01
N ILE A 129 -10.83 16.07 -4.71
CA ILE A 129 -9.68 15.64 -5.51
C ILE A 129 -10.26 15.13 -6.84
N SER A 130 -9.87 15.74 -7.97
CA SER A 130 -10.33 15.35 -9.30
C SER A 130 -9.80 13.98 -9.72
N GLU A 131 -8.68 13.58 -9.14
CA GLU A 131 -7.94 12.40 -9.53
C GLU A 131 -8.51 11.13 -8.91
N ASN A 132 -8.54 10.08 -9.73
CA ASN A 132 -8.75 8.73 -9.25
C ASN A 132 -7.44 8.20 -8.66
N VAL A 133 -7.59 7.32 -7.68
CA VAL A 133 -6.49 6.53 -7.09
C VAL A 133 -6.68 5.07 -7.47
N ASP A 134 -5.59 4.32 -7.58
CA ASP A 134 -5.65 2.92 -8.00
C ASP A 134 -6.43 2.07 -7.00
N SER A 135 -6.25 2.30 -5.69
CA SER A 135 -7.01 1.60 -4.66
C SER A 135 -7.31 2.47 -3.45
N THR A 136 -8.49 2.31 -2.87
CA THR A 136 -8.87 2.86 -1.57
C THR A 136 -9.42 1.75 -0.68
N PHE A 137 -8.92 1.68 0.55
CA PHE A 137 -9.43 0.82 1.61
C PHE A 137 -10.12 1.69 2.66
N SER A 138 -11.33 1.31 3.08
CA SER A 138 -12.14 2.12 3.98
C SER A 138 -12.96 1.27 4.94
N ALA A 139 -13.23 1.81 6.13
CA ALA A 139 -14.13 1.20 7.10
C ALA A 139 -15.15 2.23 7.60
N LYS A 140 -16.24 1.74 8.19
CA LYS A 140 -17.22 2.60 8.86
C LYS A 140 -16.90 2.75 10.33
N PHE A 141 -16.85 3.99 10.81
CA PHE A 141 -16.70 4.36 12.22
C PHE A 141 -17.85 5.29 12.59
N SER A 142 -18.61 4.95 13.63
CA SER A 142 -19.77 5.75 14.08
C SER A 142 -20.79 6.09 12.96
N GLY A 143 -20.95 5.19 11.98
CA GLY A 143 -21.87 5.36 10.85
C GLY A 143 -21.25 6.04 9.61
N GLU A 144 -20.12 6.72 9.76
CA GLU A 144 -19.42 7.40 8.68
C GLU A 144 -18.31 6.53 8.08
N ARG A 145 -18.13 6.59 6.76
CA ARG A 145 -17.06 5.86 6.07
C ARG A 145 -15.81 6.72 6.04
N ALA A 146 -14.71 6.20 6.59
CA ALA A 146 -13.40 6.87 6.56
C ALA A 146 -12.38 6.06 5.74
N PRO A 147 -11.48 6.73 4.98
CA PRO A 147 -10.35 6.05 4.36
C PRO A 147 -9.38 5.54 5.44
N LEU A 148 -8.84 4.34 5.20
CA LEU A 148 -7.76 3.74 5.97
C LEU A 148 -6.44 3.81 5.21
N ILE A 149 -6.48 3.43 3.93
CA ILE A 149 -5.31 3.36 3.05
C ILE A 149 -5.72 3.84 1.67
N ILE A 150 -4.88 4.65 1.06
CA ILE A 150 -4.94 5.02 -0.36
C ILE A 150 -3.69 4.46 -1.03
N GLY A 151 -3.89 3.68 -2.08
CA GLY A 151 -2.85 3.02 -2.85
C GLY A 151 -2.73 3.62 -4.25
N GLU A 152 -1.49 3.83 -4.68
CA GLU A 152 -1.11 4.16 -6.05
C GLU A 152 0.02 3.21 -6.44
N MET A 153 -0.10 2.59 -7.62
CA MET A 153 0.92 1.70 -8.15
C MET A 153 1.90 2.48 -9.03
N LYS A 154 3.18 2.20 -8.83
CA LYS A 154 4.28 2.72 -9.65
C LYS A 154 5.24 1.60 -9.93
N ARG A 155 5.74 1.52 -11.16
CA ARG A 155 6.53 0.41 -11.66
C ARG A 155 8.01 0.78 -11.64
N ASN A 156 8.82 0.01 -10.90
CA ASN A 156 10.28 0.14 -10.87
C ASN A 156 10.79 1.60 -10.70
N LEU A 157 10.01 2.46 -10.02
CA LEU A 157 10.27 3.89 -9.89
C LEU A 157 11.14 4.20 -8.67
N ILE A 158 10.98 3.44 -7.58
CA ILE A 158 11.64 3.69 -6.30
C ILE A 158 13.13 3.34 -6.41
N SER A 159 13.99 4.30 -6.13
CA SER A 159 15.43 4.08 -5.95
C SER A 159 15.73 3.76 -4.49
N ALA A 160 15.83 2.48 -4.14
CA ALA A 160 16.02 2.03 -2.75
C ALA A 160 17.17 2.79 -2.05
N THR A 161 18.32 2.92 -2.71
CA THR A 161 19.47 3.67 -2.20
C THR A 161 19.14 5.14 -1.93
N ALA A 162 18.41 5.82 -2.82
CA ALA A 162 18.07 7.23 -2.64
C ALA A 162 17.17 7.46 -1.42
N TRP A 163 16.19 6.57 -1.21
CA TRP A 163 15.28 6.66 -0.07
C TRP A 163 15.99 6.32 1.24
N GLN A 164 16.76 5.22 1.28
CA GLN A 164 17.48 4.77 2.48
C GLN A 164 18.56 5.76 2.93
N THR A 165 19.25 6.41 1.99
CA THR A 165 20.27 7.43 2.30
C THR A 165 19.71 8.83 2.53
N GLY A 166 18.39 9.03 2.36
CA GLY A 166 17.77 10.35 2.44
C GLY A 166 18.02 11.26 1.22
N ASN A 167 18.75 10.79 0.21
CA ASN A 167 19.14 11.58 -0.96
C ASN A 167 18.08 11.57 -2.09
N ILE A 168 16.81 11.80 -1.78
CA ILE A 168 15.74 11.86 -2.79
C ILE A 168 15.69 13.22 -3.52
N LEU A 169 16.18 14.29 -2.89
CA LEU A 169 16.14 15.64 -3.47
C LEU A 169 17.16 15.81 -4.60
N GLY A 170 18.26 15.04 -4.57
CA GLY A 170 19.26 15.01 -5.63
C GLY A 170 18.82 14.23 -6.88
N GLN A 171 17.68 13.53 -6.84
CA GLN A 171 17.20 12.69 -7.94
C GLN A 171 15.81 13.15 -8.41
N GLY A 172 15.73 13.70 -9.63
CA GLY A 172 14.51 14.34 -10.13
C GLY A 172 13.25 13.46 -10.08
N SER A 173 13.37 12.17 -10.40
CA SER A 173 12.24 11.22 -10.33
C SER A 173 11.80 10.95 -8.89
N GLN A 174 12.74 10.80 -7.96
CA GLN A 174 12.43 10.57 -6.54
C GLN A 174 11.84 11.83 -5.89
N MET A 175 12.34 13.02 -6.27
CA MET A 175 11.75 14.28 -5.85
C MET A 175 10.29 14.41 -6.31
N LYS A 176 9.98 14.09 -7.57
CA LYS A 176 8.60 14.11 -8.08
C LYS A 176 7.71 13.12 -7.32
N LEU A 177 8.18 11.88 -7.14
CA LEU A 177 7.48 10.86 -6.35
C LEU A 177 7.21 11.34 -4.91
N SER A 178 8.20 11.97 -4.26
CA SER A 178 8.03 12.48 -2.90
C SER A 178 6.96 13.57 -2.78
N ARG A 179 6.82 14.42 -3.81
CA ARG A 179 5.77 15.45 -3.85
C ARG A 179 4.39 14.83 -4.03
N GLU A 180 4.29 13.80 -4.88
CA GLU A 180 3.06 13.04 -5.09
C GLU A 180 2.61 12.35 -3.79
N LEU A 181 3.51 11.62 -3.12
CA LEU A 181 3.23 10.97 -1.83
C LEU A 181 2.81 11.97 -0.75
N ARG A 182 3.51 13.11 -0.63
CA ARG A 182 3.12 14.18 0.31
C ARG A 182 1.76 14.78 -0.07
N GLY A 183 1.50 14.91 -1.35
CA GLY A 183 0.25 15.42 -1.89
C GLY A 183 -0.95 14.58 -1.47
N TYR A 184 -0.84 13.25 -1.56
CA TYR A 184 -1.87 12.33 -1.09
C TYR A 184 -2.15 12.48 0.41
N VAL A 185 -1.10 12.52 1.23
CA VAL A 185 -1.25 12.67 2.69
C VAL A 185 -1.88 14.01 3.07
N LEU A 186 -1.42 15.13 2.51
CA LEU A 186 -1.92 16.46 2.88
C LEU A 186 -3.31 16.76 2.31
N ALA A 187 -3.68 16.14 1.19
CA ALA A 187 -5.02 16.25 0.67
C ALA A 187 -6.04 15.49 1.55
N ASP A 188 -5.60 14.43 2.24
CA ASP A 188 -6.42 13.62 3.15
C ASP A 188 -6.47 14.17 4.59
N ILE A 189 -5.35 14.66 5.14
CA ILE A 189 -5.27 15.13 6.55
C ILE A 189 -6.14 16.37 6.85
N LYS A 190 -6.47 17.21 5.85
CA LYS A 190 -7.36 18.37 6.08
C LYS A 190 -8.84 18.01 6.34
N VAL A 191 -9.15 16.74 6.58
CA VAL A 191 -10.48 16.23 6.94
C VAL A 191 -10.71 16.18 8.47
N ARG A 192 -9.68 16.38 9.32
CA ARG A 192 -9.80 16.15 10.79
C ARG A 192 -9.67 17.37 11.71
N HIS A 193 -9.88 18.60 11.23
CA HIS A 193 -9.80 19.80 12.07
C HIS A 193 -10.99 20.73 11.91
N ASP A 194 -12.19 20.17 11.96
CA ASP A 194 -13.45 20.91 12.01
C ASP A 194 -14.40 20.21 12.99
#